data_AF-A0A2T3J9J7-F1
#
_entry.id   AF-A0A2T3J9J7-F1
#
_cell.length_a   1.000
_cell.length_b   1.000
_cell.length_c   1.000
_cell.angle_alpha   90.00
_cell.angle_beta   90.00
_cell.angle_gamma   90.00
#
_symmetry.space_group_name_H-M   'P 1'
#
loop_
_entity.id
_entity.type
_entity.pdbx_description
1 polymer ?
#
loop_
_entity_poly.entity_id
_entity_poly.type
_entity_poly.pdbx_seq_one_letter_code
_entity_poly.pdbx_strand_id
1 'polypeptide(L)'
;MLVKYYGEISYKKTKTLVPRYTFLEDGLFRFTQPIFLNDKNETKFYPYFNQFSPVDIAWAKKKYLQGQFNNKEKVPSVEMLENMYLKPTGVRFGESFPFMVEDQTGFKTIDDYDEYQFKTMVGKLNQVIVEALSCNIGVFSLSKNVTNKLMWTHYGSDGRGIAVSFKEDHPYFLFNQAKNVSYAPEDRASYTYYKGDIRLNGEPVDSLNIKQTSPEGIFNALISNGVNVHDLVERLICSGQGKLACALELSLNNRSDSFGVKPPLYWCGLILL
;
A
#
# COMPACT_ATOMS: atom_id res chain seq x y z
N MET A 1 -12.30 -20.36 -5.24
CA MET A 1 -13.34 -19.56 -5.92
C MET A 1 -13.16 -18.10 -5.52
N LEU A 2 -13.19 -17.17 -6.49
CA LEU A 2 -13.12 -15.73 -6.22
C LEU A 2 -14.52 -15.12 -6.27
N VAL A 3 -14.82 -14.18 -5.39
CA VAL A 3 -16.17 -13.62 -5.21
C VAL A 3 -16.11 -12.10 -5.12
N LYS A 4 -17.01 -11.43 -5.85
CA LYS A 4 -17.22 -9.98 -5.75
C LYS A 4 -18.60 -9.69 -5.19
N TYR A 5 -18.66 -8.75 -4.26
CA TYR A 5 -19.91 -8.30 -3.64
C TYR A 5 -20.39 -6.99 -4.24
N TYR A 6 -21.69 -6.93 -4.51
CA TYR A 6 -22.36 -5.75 -5.03
C TYR A 6 -23.60 -5.43 -4.22
N GLY A 7 -23.57 -4.28 -3.56
CA GLY A 7 -24.72 -3.73 -2.84
C GLY A 7 -25.81 -3.22 -3.76
N GLU A 8 -26.84 -2.66 -3.14
CA GLU A 8 -27.99 -2.07 -3.81
C GLU A 8 -27.73 -0.61 -4.21
N ILE A 9 -28.38 -0.19 -5.28
CA ILE A 9 -28.46 1.19 -5.75
C ILE A 9 -29.92 1.61 -5.86
N SER A 10 -30.20 2.90 -5.66
CA SER A 10 -31.54 3.43 -5.86
C SER A 10 -31.83 3.56 -7.36
N TYR A 11 -32.87 2.87 -7.83
CA TYR A 11 -33.31 2.98 -9.22
C TYR A 11 -34.03 4.31 -9.44
N LYS A 12 -33.43 5.18 -10.27
CA LYS A 12 -33.85 6.59 -10.44
C LYS A 12 -35.33 6.79 -10.76
N LYS A 13 -35.98 5.83 -11.44
CA LYS A 13 -37.39 5.94 -11.86
C LYS A 13 -38.40 5.58 -10.77
N THR A 14 -38.08 4.62 -9.90
CA THR A 14 -39.03 4.04 -8.94
C THR A 14 -38.62 4.25 -7.48
N LYS A 15 -37.41 4.78 -7.23
CA LYS A 15 -36.75 4.86 -5.92
C LYS A 15 -36.60 3.51 -5.20
N THR A 16 -36.86 2.39 -5.88
CA THR A 16 -36.65 1.05 -5.32
C THR A 16 -35.15 0.74 -5.26
N LEU A 17 -34.74 0.05 -4.20
CA LEU A 17 -33.39 -0.49 -4.10
C LEU A 17 -33.30 -1.74 -4.96
N VAL A 18 -32.30 -1.80 -5.83
CA VAL A 18 -32.01 -2.97 -6.65
C VAL A 18 -30.53 -3.26 -6.57
N PRO A 19 -30.10 -4.54 -6.56
CA PRO A 19 -28.69 -4.87 -6.64
C PRO A 19 -28.04 -4.20 -7.85
N ARG A 20 -26.78 -3.78 -7.73
CA ARG A 20 -26.06 -3.24 -8.89
C ARG A 20 -25.84 -4.37 -9.90
N TYR A 21 -26.62 -4.40 -10.98
CA TYR A 21 -26.56 -5.44 -12.01
C TYR A 21 -26.05 -4.96 -13.37
N THR A 22 -25.66 -3.69 -13.53
CA THR A 22 -25.27 -3.11 -14.84
C THR A 22 -24.17 -3.88 -15.56
N PHE A 23 -23.27 -4.54 -14.80
CA PHE A 23 -22.22 -5.40 -15.35
C PHE A 23 -22.77 -6.59 -16.15
N LEU A 24 -24.03 -7.00 -15.91
CA LEU A 24 -24.72 -8.03 -16.70
C LEU A 24 -25.17 -7.51 -18.07
N GLU A 25 -25.36 -6.19 -18.20
CA GLU A 25 -25.82 -5.55 -19.43
C GLU A 25 -24.63 -5.21 -20.34
N ASP A 26 -23.58 -4.61 -19.78
CA ASP A 26 -22.41 -4.15 -20.55
C ASP A 26 -21.24 -5.14 -20.56
N GLY A 27 -21.25 -6.14 -19.67
CA GLY A 27 -20.16 -7.11 -19.51
C GLY A 27 -18.91 -6.51 -18.89
N LEU A 28 -19.04 -5.37 -18.20
CA LEU A 28 -17.93 -4.59 -17.66
C LEU A 28 -17.98 -4.51 -16.14
N PHE A 29 -16.86 -4.82 -15.51
CA PHE A 29 -16.68 -4.57 -14.08
C PHE A 29 -15.92 -3.27 -13.83
N ARG A 30 -16.37 -2.53 -12.82
CA ARG A 30 -15.69 -1.33 -12.34
C ARG A 30 -14.60 -1.69 -11.35
N PHE A 31 -13.41 -1.14 -11.59
CA PHE A 31 -12.29 -1.15 -10.67
C PHE A 31 -12.37 0.04 -9.71
N THR A 32 -11.88 -0.14 -8.49
CA THR A 32 -11.82 0.92 -7.47
C THR A 32 -10.45 1.58 -7.55
N GLN A 33 -10.39 2.90 -7.62
CA GLN A 33 -9.10 3.59 -7.54
C GLN A 33 -8.61 3.62 -6.09
N PRO A 34 -7.31 3.50 -5.83
CA PRO A 34 -6.71 3.51 -4.50
C PRO A 34 -7.23 4.60 -3.55
N ILE A 35 -7.45 5.83 -4.02
CA ILE A 35 -8.00 6.93 -3.20
C ILE A 35 -9.41 6.65 -2.64
N PHE A 36 -10.17 5.74 -3.26
CA PHE A 36 -11.53 5.36 -2.86
C PHE A 36 -11.58 4.01 -2.11
N LEU A 37 -10.43 3.46 -1.72
CA LEU A 37 -10.40 2.29 -0.85
C LEU A 37 -10.94 2.63 0.55
N ASN A 38 -11.46 1.61 1.23
CA ASN A 38 -12.23 1.80 2.46
C ASN A 38 -11.34 2.04 3.69
N ASP A 39 -10.12 1.50 3.73
CA ASP A 39 -9.18 1.75 4.81
C ASP A 39 -8.42 3.05 4.54
N LYS A 40 -8.42 3.95 5.54
CA LYS A 40 -7.73 5.25 5.44
C LYS A 40 -6.22 5.10 5.35
N ASN A 41 -5.68 3.95 5.74
CA ASN A 41 -4.26 3.67 5.80
C ASN A 41 -3.80 2.68 4.72
N GLU A 42 -4.71 2.16 3.90
CA GLU A 42 -4.35 1.48 2.65
C GLU A 42 -3.71 2.48 1.69
N THR A 43 -2.79 2.02 0.84
CA THR A 43 -2.09 2.85 -0.17
C THR A 43 -1.19 3.94 0.44
N LYS A 44 -0.80 3.81 1.71
CA LYS A 44 0.07 4.78 2.40
C LYS A 44 1.26 4.10 3.05
N PHE A 45 2.37 4.82 3.08
CA PHE A 45 3.49 4.46 3.94
C PHE A 45 3.09 4.54 5.40
N TYR A 46 3.52 3.53 6.16
CA TYR A 46 3.45 3.60 7.60
C TYR A 46 4.68 4.34 8.16
N PRO A 47 4.48 5.40 8.96
CA PRO A 47 5.56 6.20 9.50
C PRO A 47 6.25 5.52 10.69
N TYR A 48 7.58 5.52 10.70
CA TYR A 48 8.43 5.17 11.83
C TYR A 48 9.41 6.31 12.11
N PHE A 49 9.22 7.03 13.22
CA PHE A 49 10.09 8.13 13.65
C PHE A 49 10.98 7.68 14.81
N ASN A 50 12.30 7.78 14.64
CA ASN A 50 13.33 7.37 15.60
C ASN A 50 13.16 5.93 16.13
N GLN A 51 12.58 5.07 15.29
CA GLN A 51 12.43 3.64 15.51
C GLN A 51 12.50 2.92 14.17
N PHE A 52 12.94 1.67 14.14
CA PHE A 52 13.04 0.89 12.91
C PHE A 52 11.77 0.08 12.66
N SER A 53 11.35 0.01 11.41
CA SER A 53 10.25 -0.83 10.96
C SER A 53 10.67 -2.31 10.90
N PRO A 54 9.71 -3.26 10.96
CA PRO A 54 10.01 -4.68 10.76
C PRO A 54 10.73 -4.96 9.43
N VAL A 55 10.45 -4.15 8.40
CA VAL A 55 11.09 -4.24 7.08
C VAL A 55 12.56 -3.83 7.13
N ASP A 56 12.89 -2.81 7.93
CA ASP A 56 14.29 -2.38 8.14
C ASP A 56 15.10 -3.50 8.82
N ILE A 57 14.50 -4.17 9.81
CA ILE A 57 15.15 -5.31 10.49
C ILE A 57 15.35 -6.48 9.52
N ALA A 58 14.35 -6.78 8.69
CA ALA A 58 14.45 -7.82 7.67
C ALA A 58 15.55 -7.52 6.63
N TRP A 59 15.65 -6.26 6.21
CA TRP A 59 16.70 -5.78 5.32
C TRP A 59 18.10 -5.93 5.96
N ALA A 60 18.26 -5.51 7.21
CA ALA A 60 19.53 -5.64 7.95
C ALA A 60 19.94 -7.12 8.08
N LYS A 61 18.98 -8.00 8.39
CA LYS A 61 19.22 -9.46 8.43
C LYS A 61 19.67 -9.99 7.08
N LYS A 62 19.05 -9.57 5.97
CA LYS A 62 19.46 -9.94 4.61
C LYS A 62 20.90 -9.51 4.31
N LYS A 63 21.27 -8.27 4.65
CA LYS A 63 22.64 -7.76 4.48
C LYS A 63 23.66 -8.53 5.31
N TYR A 64 23.33 -8.82 6.56
CA TYR A 64 24.17 -9.66 7.43
C TYR A 64 24.45 -11.03 6.82
N LEU A 65 23.41 -11.71 6.32
CA LEU A 65 23.56 -13.03 5.70
C LEU A 65 24.33 -12.99 4.39
N GLN A 66 24.25 -11.91 3.61
CA GLN A 66 25.04 -11.73 2.38
C GLN A 66 26.54 -11.61 2.65
N GLY A 67 26.94 -11.03 3.78
CA GLY A 67 28.35 -10.90 4.19
C GLY A 67 28.95 -12.17 4.82
N GLN A 68 28.11 -13.11 5.27
CA GLN A 68 28.53 -14.35 5.91
C GLN A 68 28.81 -15.44 4.86
N PHE A 69 30.01 -15.43 4.28
CA PHE A 69 30.38 -16.44 3.29
C PHE A 69 30.50 -17.86 3.85
N ASN A 70 30.68 -18.07 5.17
CA ASN A 70 31.00 -19.40 5.74
C ASN A 70 30.42 -19.74 7.12
N ASN A 71 29.63 -18.89 7.80
CA ASN A 71 29.12 -19.19 9.15
C ASN A 71 27.61 -18.89 9.28
N LYS A 72 26.78 -19.91 9.00
CA LYS A 72 25.30 -19.81 8.99
C LYS A 72 24.64 -20.04 10.36
N GLU A 73 25.39 -20.31 11.42
CA GLU A 73 24.81 -20.90 12.63
C GLU A 73 24.33 -19.89 13.69
N LYS A 74 24.78 -18.63 13.66
CA LYS A 74 24.34 -17.64 14.66
C LYS A 74 23.23 -16.75 14.11
N VAL A 75 22.01 -16.93 14.65
CA VAL A 75 20.92 -15.97 14.44
C VAL A 75 21.31 -14.65 15.11
N PRO A 76 21.48 -13.54 14.36
CA PRO A 76 21.86 -12.26 14.94
C PRO A 76 20.72 -11.70 15.78
N SER A 77 21.04 -11.04 16.90
CA SER A 77 20.04 -10.30 17.69
C SER A 77 19.62 -9.03 16.95
N VAL A 78 18.40 -8.56 17.21
CA VAL A 78 17.87 -7.31 16.60
C VAL A 78 18.76 -6.12 16.92
N GLU A 79 19.20 -5.99 18.18
CA GLU A 79 20.09 -4.91 18.61
C GLU A 79 21.43 -4.92 17.86
N MET A 80 22.01 -6.11 17.61
CA MET A 80 23.22 -6.24 16.82
C MET A 80 22.99 -5.79 15.38
N LEU A 81 21.87 -6.19 14.77
CA LEU A 81 21.51 -5.76 13.41
C LEU A 81 21.31 -4.25 13.31
N GLU A 82 20.61 -3.65 14.28
CA GLU A 82 20.40 -2.21 14.33
C GLU A 82 21.73 -1.45 14.40
N ASN A 83 22.60 -1.83 15.34
CA ASN A 83 23.87 -1.13 15.56
C ASN A 83 24.85 -1.30 14.39
N MET A 84 24.78 -2.42 13.66
CA MET A 84 25.68 -2.67 12.53
C MET A 84 25.21 -2.06 11.21
N TYR A 85 23.90 -2.00 10.95
CA TYR A 85 23.37 -1.70 9.62
C TYR A 85 22.37 -0.54 9.57
N LEU A 86 21.76 -0.17 10.70
CA LEU A 86 20.61 0.74 10.70
C LEU A 86 20.87 2.06 11.42
N LYS A 87 21.59 2.04 12.54
CA LYS A 87 21.90 3.26 13.30
C LYS A 87 23.07 4.01 12.67
N PRO A 88 22.98 5.35 12.56
CA PRO A 88 24.10 6.17 12.16
C PRO A 88 25.20 6.12 13.23
N THR A 89 26.44 6.26 12.80
CA THR A 89 27.60 6.33 13.69
C THR A 89 27.92 7.77 14.07
N GLY A 90 28.30 8.00 15.32
CA GLY A 90 28.73 9.32 15.81
C GLY A 90 27.61 10.14 16.45
N VAL A 91 27.87 11.43 16.62
CA VAL A 91 26.96 12.40 17.24
C VAL A 91 26.61 13.46 16.20
N ARG A 92 25.34 13.84 16.12
CA ARG A 92 24.90 14.86 15.15
C ARG A 92 25.34 16.25 15.59
N PHE A 93 25.65 17.11 14.63
CA PHE A 93 25.95 18.52 14.92
C PHE A 93 24.83 19.20 15.70
N GLY A 94 23.57 18.98 15.33
CA GLY A 94 22.42 19.56 16.05
C GLY A 94 22.26 19.07 17.50
N GLU A 95 22.80 17.89 17.83
CA GLU A 95 22.85 17.40 19.22
C GLU A 95 24.00 18.04 20.00
N SER A 96 25.14 18.29 19.35
CA SER A 96 26.32 18.90 19.96
C SER A 96 26.22 20.42 20.10
N PHE A 97 25.45 21.08 19.23
CA PHE A 97 25.32 22.54 19.17
C PHE A 97 23.84 22.97 19.10
N PRO A 98 23.03 22.77 20.18
CA PRO A 98 21.60 23.08 20.15
C PRO A 98 21.27 24.55 19.84
N PHE A 99 22.14 25.48 20.26
CA PHE A 99 21.96 26.91 19.98
C PHE A 99 21.94 27.24 18.48
N MET A 100 22.66 26.48 17.65
CA MET A 100 22.63 26.66 16.20
C MET A 100 21.31 26.18 15.61
N VAL A 101 20.70 25.14 16.19
CA VAL A 101 19.41 24.62 15.73
C VAL A 101 18.33 25.67 15.96
N GLU A 102 18.32 26.29 17.14
CA GLU A 102 17.36 27.35 17.46
C GLU A 102 17.51 28.56 16.55
N ASP A 103 18.74 29.03 16.32
CA ASP A 103 19.02 30.18 15.43
C ASP A 103 18.64 29.90 13.96
N GLN A 104 18.95 28.71 13.44
CA GLN A 104 18.75 28.39 12.02
C GLN A 104 17.33 27.92 11.67
N THR A 105 16.65 27.25 12.61
CA THR A 105 15.38 26.58 12.32
C THR A 105 14.21 27.12 13.15
N GLY A 106 14.49 27.84 14.24
CA GLY A 106 13.48 28.26 15.22
C GLY A 106 13.00 27.15 16.17
N PHE A 107 13.56 25.94 16.08
CA PHE A 107 13.24 24.83 17.00
C PHE A 107 14.27 24.73 18.13
N LYS A 108 13.81 24.42 19.34
CA LYS A 108 14.68 24.30 20.52
C LYS A 108 15.65 23.13 20.44
N THR A 109 15.23 22.04 19.81
CA THR A 109 16.03 20.82 19.69
C THR A 109 16.01 20.31 18.25
N ILE A 110 17.04 19.57 17.87
CA ILE A 110 17.10 18.92 16.56
C ILE A 110 16.00 17.85 16.42
N ASP A 111 15.61 17.20 17.52
CA ASP A 111 14.56 16.18 17.49
C ASP A 111 13.19 16.81 17.20
N ASP A 112 12.89 18.00 17.72
CA ASP A 112 11.65 18.72 17.40
C ASP A 112 11.61 19.14 15.92
N TYR A 113 12.74 19.63 15.41
CA TYR A 113 12.89 19.97 13.99
C TYR A 113 12.68 18.74 13.09
N ASP A 114 13.33 17.64 13.44
CA ASP A 114 13.25 16.37 12.71
C ASP A 114 11.84 15.80 12.69
N GLU A 115 11.16 15.80 13.84
CA GLU A 115 9.78 15.30 13.93
C GLU A 115 8.84 16.13 13.04
N TYR A 116 9.03 17.45 13.02
CA TYR A 116 8.28 18.35 12.14
C TYR A 116 8.55 18.06 10.65
N GLN A 117 9.83 17.95 10.25
CA GLN A 117 10.19 17.63 8.86
C GLN A 117 9.66 16.26 8.46
N PHE A 118 9.78 15.27 9.34
CA PHE A 118 9.28 13.91 9.15
C PHE A 118 7.77 13.90 8.88
N LYS A 119 6.96 14.50 9.77
CA LYS A 119 5.50 14.55 9.61
C LYS A 119 5.10 15.24 8.32
N THR A 120 5.78 16.35 8.00
CA THR A 120 5.54 17.11 6.77
C THR A 120 5.86 16.29 5.52
N MET A 121 7.00 15.59 5.54
CA MET A 121 7.46 14.78 4.41
C MET A 121 6.55 13.57 4.18
N VAL A 122 6.25 12.80 5.23
CA VAL A 122 5.35 11.64 5.14
C VAL A 122 3.97 12.05 4.64
N GLY A 123 3.43 13.16 5.15
CA GLY A 123 2.15 13.70 4.71
C GLY A 123 2.13 13.99 3.21
N LYS A 124 3.14 14.73 2.71
CA LYS A 124 3.28 15.06 1.28
C LYS A 124 3.49 13.82 0.43
N LEU A 125 4.38 12.93 0.84
CA LEU A 125 4.70 11.70 0.10
C LEU A 125 3.47 10.80 -0.04
N ASN A 126 2.72 10.59 1.06
CA ASN A 126 1.49 9.80 1.03
C ASN A 126 0.42 10.44 0.14
N GLN A 127 0.29 11.77 0.15
CA GLN A 127 -0.65 12.45 -0.73
C GLN A 127 -0.32 12.18 -2.20
N VAL A 128 0.92 12.44 -2.61
CA VAL A 128 1.29 12.30 -4.02
C VAL A 128 1.29 10.84 -4.47
N ILE A 129 1.67 9.89 -3.62
CA ILE A 129 1.62 8.46 -3.96
C ILE A 129 0.21 7.97 -4.15
N VAL A 130 -0.73 8.35 -3.28
CA VAL A 130 -2.13 7.95 -3.42
C VAL A 130 -2.70 8.50 -4.73
N GLU A 131 -2.41 9.77 -5.06
CA GLU A 131 -2.80 10.37 -6.34
C GLU A 131 -2.17 9.63 -7.53
N ALA A 132 -0.86 9.37 -7.47
CA ALA A 132 -0.13 8.69 -8.54
C ALA A 132 -0.65 7.27 -8.79
N LEU A 133 -0.90 6.50 -7.73
CA LEU A 133 -1.48 5.17 -7.84
C LEU A 133 -2.92 5.24 -8.33
N SER A 134 -3.69 6.25 -7.94
CA SER A 134 -5.08 6.40 -8.39
C SER A 134 -5.23 6.75 -9.87
N CYS A 135 -4.23 7.40 -10.46
CA CYS A 135 -4.19 7.66 -11.90
C CYS A 135 -3.80 6.44 -12.73
N ASN A 136 -3.04 5.51 -12.14
CA ASN A 136 -2.39 4.44 -12.90
C ASN A 136 -2.94 3.05 -12.61
N ILE A 137 -3.55 2.83 -11.44
CA ILE A 137 -3.94 1.51 -10.95
C ILE A 137 -5.42 1.48 -10.60
N GLY A 138 -6.11 0.50 -11.18
CA GLY A 138 -7.40 0.06 -10.69
C GLY A 138 -7.25 -1.18 -9.80
N VAL A 139 -8.02 -1.21 -8.72
CA VAL A 139 -8.07 -2.32 -7.77
C VAL A 139 -9.40 -3.08 -7.93
N PHE A 140 -9.32 -4.37 -8.28
CA PHE A 140 -10.48 -5.25 -8.26
C PHE A 140 -10.49 -6.09 -6.98
N SER A 141 -11.17 -5.61 -5.95
CA SER A 141 -11.23 -6.28 -4.64
C SER A 141 -12.13 -7.51 -4.69
N LEU A 142 -11.57 -8.67 -4.36
CA LEU A 142 -12.23 -9.98 -4.37
C LEU A 142 -12.14 -10.64 -2.99
N SER A 143 -13.05 -11.56 -2.75
CA SER A 143 -13.10 -12.44 -1.58
C SER A 143 -12.92 -13.89 -1.98
N LYS A 144 -12.31 -14.70 -1.12
CA LYS A 144 -12.23 -16.17 -1.31
C LYS A 144 -13.45 -16.90 -0.75
N ASN A 145 -14.31 -16.19 -0.02
CA ASN A 145 -15.47 -16.75 0.65
C ASN A 145 -16.72 -15.95 0.25
N VAL A 146 -17.78 -16.63 -0.18
CA VAL A 146 -19.10 -16.06 -0.54
C VAL A 146 -19.94 -15.71 0.70
N THR A 147 -19.68 -16.32 1.85
CA THR A 147 -20.41 -16.09 3.11
C THR A 147 -19.67 -15.15 4.06
N ASN A 148 -18.71 -14.37 3.57
CA ASN A 148 -17.97 -13.43 4.42
C ASN A 148 -18.91 -12.31 4.92
N LYS A 149 -19.26 -12.36 6.21
CA LYS A 149 -20.17 -11.39 6.86
C LYS A 149 -19.69 -9.96 6.73
N LEU A 150 -18.39 -9.70 6.92
CA LEU A 150 -17.84 -8.35 6.82
C LEU A 150 -18.00 -7.79 5.41
N MET A 151 -17.79 -8.62 4.39
CA MET A 151 -17.99 -8.21 3.00
C MET A 151 -19.45 -7.91 2.68
N TRP A 152 -20.37 -8.74 3.18
CA TRP A 152 -21.80 -8.50 3.04
C TRP A 152 -22.26 -7.21 3.72
N THR A 153 -21.71 -6.91 4.90
CA THR A 153 -21.98 -5.64 5.61
C THR A 153 -21.44 -4.45 4.82
N HIS A 154 -20.15 -4.46 4.48
CA HIS A 154 -19.49 -3.28 3.90
C HIS A 154 -19.75 -3.08 2.39
N TYR A 155 -19.85 -4.15 1.63
CA TYR A 155 -19.99 -4.09 0.16
C TYR A 155 -21.34 -4.60 -0.34
N GLY A 156 -22.07 -5.38 0.45
CA GLY A 156 -23.39 -5.92 0.13
C GLY A 156 -24.57 -5.13 0.68
N SER A 157 -24.41 -3.84 1.01
CA SER A 157 -25.48 -2.97 1.54
C SER A 157 -26.21 -3.57 2.76
N ASP A 158 -25.46 -4.04 3.75
CA ASP A 158 -25.97 -4.75 4.93
C ASP A 158 -26.67 -6.08 4.60
N GLY A 159 -26.12 -6.83 3.65
CA GLY A 159 -26.62 -8.16 3.27
C GLY A 159 -27.74 -8.18 2.24
N ARG A 160 -28.08 -7.04 1.61
CA ARG A 160 -29.15 -6.93 0.60
C ARG A 160 -28.67 -6.94 -0.86
N GLY A 161 -27.38 -7.22 -1.08
CA GLY A 161 -26.76 -7.20 -2.39
C GLY A 161 -26.78 -8.54 -3.13
N ILE A 162 -25.91 -8.65 -4.13
CA ILE A 162 -25.57 -9.91 -4.82
C ILE A 162 -24.09 -10.23 -4.67
N ALA A 163 -23.76 -11.51 -4.75
CA ALA A 163 -22.40 -12.01 -4.83
C ALA A 163 -22.16 -12.71 -6.17
N VAL A 164 -21.12 -12.27 -6.88
CA VAL A 164 -20.73 -12.81 -8.19
C VAL A 164 -19.50 -13.67 -8.00
N SER A 165 -19.62 -14.95 -8.33
CA SER A 165 -18.51 -15.90 -8.22
C SER A 165 -17.83 -16.10 -9.56
N PHE A 166 -16.50 -16.07 -9.53
CA PHE A 166 -15.61 -16.26 -10.67
C PHE A 166 -14.85 -17.57 -10.55
N LYS A 167 -14.65 -18.22 -11.70
CA LYS A 167 -13.81 -19.40 -11.80
C LYS A 167 -12.34 -18.99 -11.89
N GLU A 168 -11.52 -19.49 -10.98
CA GLU A 168 -10.08 -19.15 -10.88
C GLU A 168 -9.24 -19.75 -12.01
N ASP A 169 -9.69 -20.86 -12.60
CA ASP A 169 -9.03 -21.52 -13.73
C ASP A 169 -9.26 -20.78 -15.07
N HIS A 170 -10.08 -19.72 -15.07
CA HIS A 170 -10.34 -18.94 -16.26
C HIS A 170 -9.05 -18.24 -16.75
N PRO A 171 -8.74 -18.25 -18.06
CA PRO A 171 -7.52 -17.63 -18.64
C PRO A 171 -7.19 -16.23 -18.13
N TYR A 172 -8.20 -15.40 -17.86
CA TYR A 172 -8.02 -14.08 -17.26
C TYR A 172 -7.25 -14.10 -15.95
N PHE A 173 -7.60 -14.99 -15.02
CA PHE A 173 -6.94 -15.10 -13.72
C PHE A 173 -5.61 -15.88 -13.79
N LEU A 174 -5.33 -16.55 -14.91
CA LEU A 174 -4.00 -17.10 -15.17
C LEU A 174 -2.99 -15.98 -15.44
N PHE A 175 -3.40 -14.94 -16.18
CA PHE A 175 -2.57 -13.76 -16.46
C PHE A 175 -2.62 -12.72 -15.34
N ASN A 176 -3.82 -12.48 -14.78
CA ASN A 176 -4.05 -11.50 -13.72
C ASN A 176 -4.32 -12.22 -12.40
N GLN A 177 -3.25 -12.77 -11.82
CA GLN A 177 -3.37 -13.54 -10.59
C GLN A 177 -3.83 -12.67 -9.43
N ALA A 178 -4.91 -13.11 -8.79
CA ALA A 178 -5.45 -12.50 -7.59
C ALA A 178 -4.43 -12.60 -6.44
N LYS A 179 -3.92 -11.47 -5.96
CA LYS A 179 -2.94 -11.41 -4.86
C LYS A 179 -3.62 -11.31 -3.52
N ASN A 180 -3.22 -12.11 -2.53
CA ASN A 180 -3.77 -11.97 -1.18
C ASN A 180 -3.36 -10.65 -0.54
N VAL A 181 -4.23 -10.08 0.29
CA VAL A 181 -3.86 -8.94 1.12
C VAL A 181 -3.21 -9.46 2.41
N SER A 182 -2.02 -8.96 2.69
CA SER A 182 -1.33 -9.23 3.95
C SER A 182 -1.72 -8.21 5.01
N TYR A 183 -1.79 -8.69 6.25
CA TYR A 183 -1.98 -7.87 7.44
C TYR A 183 -0.75 -7.91 8.36
N ALA A 184 0.33 -8.53 7.89
CA ALA A 184 1.58 -8.64 8.63
C ALA A 184 2.30 -7.28 8.60
N PRO A 185 2.81 -6.77 9.75
CA PRO A 185 3.56 -5.51 9.80
C PRO A 185 4.76 -5.47 8.85
N GLU A 186 5.40 -6.60 8.60
CA GLU A 186 6.55 -6.77 7.72
C GLU A 186 6.22 -6.69 6.22
N ASP A 187 4.94 -6.78 5.84
CA ASP A 187 4.51 -6.63 4.44
C ASP A 187 4.01 -5.21 4.13
N ARG A 188 3.99 -4.34 5.13
CA ARG A 188 3.63 -2.94 4.94
C ARG A 188 4.73 -2.15 4.25
N ALA A 189 4.29 -1.17 3.47
CA ALA A 189 5.18 -0.12 3.00
C ALA A 189 5.56 0.76 4.20
N SER A 190 6.86 0.96 4.44
CA SER A 190 7.36 1.75 5.56
C SER A 190 8.15 2.96 5.09
N TYR A 191 7.94 4.07 5.79
CA TYR A 191 8.82 5.24 5.74
C TYR A 191 9.46 5.36 7.12
N THR A 192 10.77 5.15 7.19
CA THR A 192 11.52 5.19 8.43
C THR A 192 12.46 6.39 8.42
N TYR A 193 12.46 7.11 9.52
CA TYR A 193 13.42 8.17 9.82
C TYR A 193 14.13 7.85 11.11
N TYR A 194 15.45 7.85 11.11
CA TYR A 194 16.24 7.67 12.32
C TYR A 194 17.42 8.64 12.29
N LYS A 195 17.36 9.70 13.10
CA LYS A 195 18.46 10.67 13.27
C LYS A 195 19.10 11.16 11.97
N GLY A 196 18.28 11.50 10.97
CA GLY A 196 18.73 12.01 9.67
C GLY A 196 18.76 10.97 8.55
N ASP A 197 18.85 9.69 8.90
CA ASP A 197 18.79 8.61 7.91
C ASP A 197 17.34 8.32 7.55
N ILE A 198 17.07 8.28 6.24
CA ILE A 198 15.76 7.95 5.69
C ILE A 198 15.83 6.58 5.04
N ARG A 199 14.80 5.76 5.28
CA ARG A 199 14.62 4.47 4.62
C ARG A 199 13.20 4.32 4.07
N LEU A 200 13.11 3.71 2.91
CA LEU A 200 11.85 3.28 2.30
C LEU A 200 11.86 1.76 2.14
N ASN A 201 10.92 1.07 2.77
CA ASN A 201 10.85 -0.40 2.76
C ASN A 201 12.20 -1.08 3.08
N GLY A 202 12.94 -0.56 4.06
CA GLY A 202 14.26 -1.09 4.45
C GLY A 202 15.46 -0.50 3.70
N GLU A 203 15.26 -0.03 2.47
CA GLU A 203 16.35 0.51 1.64
C GLU A 203 16.69 1.95 2.05
N PRO A 204 17.98 2.29 2.23
CA PRO A 204 18.42 3.65 2.52
C PRO A 204 18.20 4.58 1.33
N VAL A 205 17.83 5.83 1.60
CA VAL A 205 17.50 6.84 0.59
C VAL A 205 18.24 8.13 0.93
N ASP A 206 19.05 8.64 0.00
CA ASP A 206 19.92 9.79 0.23
C ASP A 206 19.13 11.10 0.36
N SER A 207 18.16 11.31 -0.55
CA SER A 207 17.19 12.40 -0.42
C SER A 207 15.98 12.20 -1.35
N LEU A 208 14.80 12.56 -0.84
CA LEU A 208 13.58 12.65 -1.63
C LEU A 208 13.27 14.13 -1.87
N ASN A 209 13.63 14.65 -3.04
CA ASN A 209 13.28 16.03 -3.40
C ASN A 209 11.85 16.09 -3.93
N ILE A 210 10.85 16.07 -3.02
CA ILE A 210 9.41 16.08 -3.37
C ILE A 210 8.93 17.48 -3.77
N LYS A 211 9.81 18.50 -3.77
CA LYS A 211 9.37 19.91 -3.82
C LYS A 211 8.59 20.29 -5.08
N GLN A 212 8.71 19.56 -6.20
CA GLN A 212 8.00 19.88 -7.46
C GLN A 212 7.73 18.66 -8.38
N THR A 213 7.62 17.46 -7.83
CA THR A 213 7.45 16.26 -8.67
C THR A 213 5.99 16.00 -9.00
N SER A 214 5.69 15.93 -10.30
CA SER A 214 4.50 15.23 -10.80
C SER A 214 4.45 13.80 -10.25
N PRO A 215 3.28 13.12 -10.26
CA PRO A 215 3.16 11.69 -9.93
C PRO A 215 4.26 10.80 -10.53
N GLU A 216 4.64 11.04 -11.78
CA GLU A 216 5.69 10.33 -12.51
C GLU A 216 7.10 10.65 -11.97
N GLY A 217 7.32 11.91 -11.58
CA GLY A 217 8.58 12.37 -11.02
C GLY A 217 8.93 11.68 -9.69
N ILE A 218 7.93 11.31 -8.88
CA ILE A 218 8.16 10.57 -7.63
C ILE A 218 8.65 9.16 -7.92
N PHE A 219 8.01 8.42 -8.83
CA PHE A 219 8.47 7.07 -9.16
C PHE A 219 9.88 7.09 -9.73
N ASN A 220 10.21 8.07 -10.57
CA ASN A 220 11.59 8.23 -11.06
C ASN A 220 12.58 8.51 -9.94
N ALA A 221 12.23 9.37 -8.97
CA ALA A 221 13.06 9.64 -7.81
C ALA A 221 13.24 8.40 -6.90
N LEU A 222 12.21 7.57 -6.76
CA LEU A 222 12.29 6.31 -6.02
C LEU A 222 13.20 5.31 -6.74
N ILE A 223 13.08 5.17 -8.06
CA ILE A 223 13.92 4.30 -8.88
C ILE A 223 15.39 4.75 -8.81
N SER A 224 15.66 6.05 -8.89
CA SER A 224 17.03 6.57 -8.80
C SER A 224 17.68 6.32 -7.45
N ASN A 225 16.88 6.21 -6.38
CA ASN A 225 17.33 5.82 -5.05
C ASN A 225 17.39 4.28 -4.87
N GLY A 226 17.24 3.50 -5.93
CA GLY A 226 17.33 2.03 -5.88
C GLY A 226 16.11 1.34 -5.28
N VAL A 227 15.01 2.05 -5.07
CA VAL A 227 13.78 1.47 -4.53
C VAL A 227 13.14 0.54 -5.56
N ASN A 228 12.83 -0.68 -5.14
CA ASN A 228 12.07 -1.62 -5.97
C ASN A 228 10.60 -1.16 -6.06
N VAL A 229 10.24 -0.50 -7.17
CA VAL A 229 8.89 0.03 -7.38
C VAL A 229 7.82 -1.06 -7.40
N HIS A 230 8.12 -2.24 -7.95
CA HIS A 230 7.15 -3.33 -7.97
C HIS A 230 6.81 -3.81 -6.54
N ASP A 231 7.84 -4.06 -5.72
CA ASP A 231 7.67 -4.39 -4.31
C ASP A 231 6.96 -3.26 -3.55
N LEU A 232 7.31 -2.00 -3.82
CA LEU A 232 6.66 -0.85 -3.20
C LEU A 232 5.15 -0.79 -3.51
N VAL A 233 4.77 -0.88 -4.79
CA VAL A 233 3.37 -0.84 -5.21
C VAL A 233 2.60 -2.01 -4.61
N GLU A 234 3.21 -3.20 -4.60
CA GLU A 234 2.60 -4.38 -4.00
C GLU A 234 2.37 -4.20 -2.51
N ARG A 235 3.34 -3.67 -1.76
CA ARG A 235 3.19 -3.36 -0.33
C ARG A 235 2.17 -2.26 -0.09
N LEU A 236 2.13 -1.23 -0.91
CA LEU A 236 1.17 -0.13 -0.74
C LEU A 236 -0.28 -0.60 -0.93
N ILE A 237 -0.52 -1.50 -1.88
CA ILE A 237 -1.89 -1.90 -2.26
C ILE A 237 -2.31 -3.20 -1.59
N CYS A 238 -1.42 -4.20 -1.52
CA CYS A 238 -1.71 -5.53 -0.99
C CYS A 238 -1.35 -5.67 0.50
N SER A 239 -1.15 -4.57 1.22
CA SER A 239 -1.07 -4.58 2.68
C SER A 239 -2.13 -3.65 3.30
N GLY A 240 -2.80 -4.12 4.36
CA GLY A 240 -3.86 -3.37 5.03
C GLY A 240 -3.74 -3.40 6.55
N GLN A 241 -4.60 -2.64 7.25
CA GLN A 241 -4.74 -2.72 8.71
C GLN A 241 -6.04 -3.42 9.17
N GLY A 242 -6.99 -3.66 8.26
CA GLY A 242 -8.27 -4.32 8.56
C GLY A 242 -8.68 -5.41 7.55
N LYS A 243 -9.24 -6.53 8.03
CA LYS A 243 -9.58 -7.77 7.30
C LYS A 243 -10.73 -7.62 6.26
N LEU A 244 -10.63 -6.70 5.30
CA LEU A 244 -11.69 -6.40 4.34
C LEU A 244 -11.39 -6.81 2.89
N ALA A 245 -10.15 -7.16 2.54
CA ALA A 245 -9.84 -7.64 1.20
C ALA A 245 -9.10 -8.98 1.31
N CYS A 246 -9.57 -10.00 0.59
CA CYS A 246 -8.88 -11.31 0.58
C CYS A 246 -8.05 -11.49 -0.69
N ALA A 247 -8.37 -10.76 -1.77
CA ALA A 247 -7.51 -10.67 -2.92
C ALA A 247 -7.69 -9.36 -3.72
N LEU A 248 -6.62 -8.88 -4.33
CA LEU A 248 -6.60 -7.71 -5.21
C LEU A 248 -6.04 -8.09 -6.59
N GLU A 249 -6.70 -7.60 -7.63
CA GLU A 249 -6.13 -7.53 -8.98
C GLU A 249 -5.69 -6.08 -9.25
N LEU A 250 -4.51 -5.93 -9.85
CA LEU A 250 -3.96 -4.64 -10.27
C LEU A 250 -4.07 -4.52 -11.79
N SER A 251 -4.79 -3.52 -12.27
CA SER A 251 -4.84 -3.18 -13.70
C SER A 251 -4.15 -1.83 -13.93
N LEU A 252 -3.18 -1.81 -14.85
CA LEU A 252 -2.43 -0.62 -15.26
C LEU A 252 -3.22 0.19 -16.31
N ASN A 253 -3.18 1.53 -16.22
CA ASN A 253 -3.78 2.51 -17.14
C ASN A 253 -5.32 2.69 -17.10
N ASN A 254 -5.93 2.70 -15.91
CA ASN A 254 -7.34 3.05 -15.77
C ASN A 254 -7.53 4.55 -15.51
N ARG A 255 -7.75 5.35 -16.56
CA ARG A 255 -8.40 6.67 -16.40
C ARG A 255 -9.85 6.43 -15.99
N SER A 256 -10.31 7.20 -15.01
CA SER A 256 -11.61 7.10 -14.31
C SER A 256 -12.85 7.16 -15.20
N ASP A 257 -12.68 7.49 -16.47
CA ASP A 257 -13.76 7.69 -17.40
C ASP A 257 -13.78 6.50 -18.38
N SER A 258 -14.66 5.55 -18.08
CA SER A 258 -15.29 4.63 -19.04
C SER A 258 -14.50 3.47 -19.66
N PHE A 259 -13.41 2.98 -19.06
CA PHE A 259 -12.85 1.68 -19.46
C PHE A 259 -13.07 0.61 -18.39
N GLY A 260 -14.26 -0.01 -18.44
CA GLY A 260 -14.43 -1.33 -17.86
C GLY A 260 -13.55 -2.34 -18.58
N VAL A 261 -12.95 -3.27 -17.83
CA VAL A 261 -12.36 -4.46 -18.44
C VAL A 261 -13.52 -5.37 -18.84
N LYS A 262 -13.48 -5.95 -20.04
CA LYS A 262 -14.40 -7.01 -20.51
C LYS A 262 -13.89 -8.38 -20.08
N PRO A 263 -14.30 -8.96 -18.95
CA PRO A 263 -14.43 -10.40 -18.85
C PRO A 263 -15.76 -10.81 -19.50
N PRO A 264 -15.78 -11.55 -20.62
CA PRO A 264 -17.02 -12.00 -21.24
C PRO A 264 -18.00 -12.62 -20.24
N LEU A 265 -19.28 -12.25 -20.35
CA LEU A 265 -20.38 -12.62 -19.44
C LEU A 265 -20.62 -14.13 -19.24
N TYR A 266 -19.97 -15.01 -20.01
CA TYR A 266 -20.04 -16.47 -19.86
C TYR A 266 -19.34 -17.00 -18.58
N TRP A 267 -18.90 -16.12 -17.67
CA TRP A 267 -17.93 -16.40 -16.61
C TRP A 267 -18.48 -16.48 -15.19
N CYS A 268 -19.76 -16.16 -14.99
CA CYS A 268 -20.31 -15.91 -13.66
C CYS A 268 -21.43 -16.91 -13.31
N GLY A 269 -21.25 -17.62 -12.18
CA GLY A 269 -22.39 -18.23 -11.49
C GLY A 269 -23.04 -17.15 -10.61
N LEU A 270 -24.29 -16.77 -10.92
CA LEU A 270 -25.10 -15.96 -10.02
C LEU A 270 -25.58 -16.86 -8.88
N ILE A 271 -25.14 -16.57 -7.66
CA ILE A 271 -25.74 -17.14 -6.45
C ILE A 271 -26.59 -16.01 -5.85
N LEU A 272 -27.91 -16.14 -6.01
CA LEU A 272 -28.88 -15.38 -5.22
C LEU A 272 -28.98 -16.09 -3.87
N LEU A 273 -28.65 -15.38 -2.79
CA LEU A 273 -28.93 -15.82 -1.42
C LEU A 273 -30.19 -15.10 -0.92
#